data_AF-A0A2S5A269-F1
#
_entry.id   AF-A0A2S5A269-F1
#
_cell.length_a   1.000
_cell.length_b   1.000
_cell.length_c   1.000
_cell.angle_alpha   90.00
_cell.angle_beta   90.00
_cell.angle_gamma   90.00
#
_symmetry.space_group_name_H-M   'P 1'
#
loop_
_entity.id
_entity.type
_entity.pdbx_description
1 polymer ?
#
loop_
_entity_poly.entity_id
_entity_poly.type
_entity_poly.pdbx_seq_one_letter_code
_entity_poly.pdbx_strand_id
1 'polypeptide(L)'
;MKFLIKLIFTLAAVGILSCSSDKICSDSTPSPSVAVEFYKDTINKKTGKHDVFKYTLPDTLTVQGVGTDSIVVKPERNLQRVLLPPNIMTDNCTYVFTIYKLNPKSGVREMTKDELKFTYERKSQFVSHECGFKFDFLNTTFEATENRFDSLETLQKDITNEGQTALRIYFK
;
A
#
# COMPACT_ATOMS: atom_id res chain seq x y z
N MET A 1 40.90 -31.40 -28.00
CA MET A 1 40.79 -30.13 -27.21
C MET A 1 40.25 -28.95 -28.01
N LYS A 2 40.84 -28.56 -29.16
CA LYS A 2 40.40 -27.37 -29.93
C LYS A 2 38.94 -27.42 -30.41
N PHE A 3 38.39 -28.61 -30.68
CA PHE A 3 37.00 -28.80 -31.13
C PHE A 3 35.98 -28.67 -29.98
N LEU A 4 36.31 -29.20 -28.78
CA LEU A 4 35.47 -29.03 -27.58
C LEU A 4 35.40 -27.56 -27.13
N ILE A 5 36.50 -26.83 -27.20
CA ILE A 5 36.53 -25.39 -26.83
C ILE A 5 35.63 -24.59 -27.78
N LYS A 6 35.66 -24.88 -29.09
CA LYS A 6 34.77 -24.24 -30.05
C LYS A 6 33.30 -24.58 -29.77
N LEU A 7 32.98 -25.84 -29.47
CA LEU A 7 31.62 -26.27 -29.15
C LEU A 7 31.05 -25.58 -27.91
N ILE A 8 31.85 -25.44 -26.84
CA ILE A 8 31.47 -24.74 -25.61
C ILE A 8 31.22 -23.25 -25.90
N PHE A 9 32.05 -22.62 -26.73
CA PHE A 9 31.90 -21.20 -27.08
C PHE A 9 30.65 -20.95 -27.94
N THR A 10 30.32 -21.85 -28.87
CA THR A 10 29.10 -21.76 -29.67
C THR A 10 27.84 -21.98 -28.82
N LEU A 11 27.87 -22.91 -27.87
CA LEU A 11 26.74 -23.17 -26.98
C LEU A 11 26.50 -22.01 -26.00
N ALA A 12 27.57 -21.39 -25.49
CA ALA A 12 27.50 -20.19 -24.66
C ALA A 12 26.92 -18.98 -25.43
N ALA A 13 27.23 -18.85 -26.72
CA ALA A 13 26.69 -17.77 -27.56
C ALA A 13 25.19 -17.91 -27.86
N VAL A 14 24.64 -19.13 -27.87
CA VAL A 14 23.18 -19.35 -28.05
C VAL A 14 22.42 -19.09 -26.74
N GLY A 15 23.02 -19.42 -25.58
CA GLY A 15 22.38 -19.23 -24.27
C GLY A 15 22.15 -17.77 -23.85
N ILE A 16 22.91 -16.81 -24.40
CA ILE A 16 22.73 -15.38 -24.15
C ILE A 16 21.60 -14.74 -24.98
N LEU A 17 21.11 -15.42 -26.03
CA LEU A 17 19.97 -14.93 -26.83
C LEU A 17 18.60 -15.39 -26.30
N SER A 18 18.57 -16.38 -25.42
CA SER A 18 17.34 -16.90 -24.80
C SER A 18 16.82 -16.06 -23.62
N CYS A 19 17.47 -14.94 -23.29
CA CYS A 19 16.99 -14.04 -22.26
C CYS A 19 16.05 -12.99 -22.88
N SER A 20 14.88 -13.40 -23.35
CA SER A 20 13.78 -12.46 -23.60
C SER A 20 13.20 -12.08 -22.25
N SER A 21 13.26 -10.81 -21.87
CA SER A 21 12.50 -10.31 -20.72
C SER A 21 11.02 -10.52 -20.99
N ASP A 22 10.40 -11.48 -20.30
CA ASP A 22 9.01 -11.90 -20.48
C ASP A 22 8.04 -10.76 -20.17
N LYS A 23 7.70 -9.99 -21.21
CA LYS A 23 6.69 -8.92 -21.17
C LYS A 23 5.27 -9.43 -21.42
N ILE A 24 5.01 -10.71 -21.14
CA ILE A 24 3.71 -11.34 -21.42
C ILE A 24 2.56 -10.61 -20.70
N CYS A 25 2.83 -9.99 -19.53
CA CYS A 25 1.85 -9.24 -18.75
C CYS A 25 2.16 -7.74 -18.63
N SER A 26 3.06 -7.17 -19.46
CA SER A 26 3.45 -5.76 -19.31
C SER A 26 2.33 -4.76 -19.59
N ASP A 27 1.34 -5.16 -20.37
CA ASP A 27 0.26 -4.30 -20.82
C ASP A 27 -0.99 -4.44 -19.93
N SER A 28 -0.99 -5.40 -18.99
CA SER A 28 -2.08 -5.61 -18.06
C SER A 28 -1.82 -4.93 -16.73
N THR A 29 -2.77 -4.10 -16.28
CA THR A 29 -2.72 -3.49 -14.95
C THR A 29 -3.02 -4.55 -13.88
N PRO A 30 -2.17 -4.72 -12.84
CA PRO A 30 -2.46 -5.61 -11.73
C PRO A 30 -3.68 -5.12 -10.94
N SER A 31 -4.19 -5.97 -10.04
CA SER A 31 -5.23 -5.55 -9.08
C SER A 31 -4.74 -4.33 -8.30
N PRO A 32 -5.51 -3.23 -8.24
CA PRO A 32 -5.06 -1.97 -7.68
C PRO A 32 -5.00 -2.02 -6.16
N SER A 33 -4.05 -1.29 -5.58
CA SER A 33 -4.02 -1.02 -4.15
C SER A 33 -4.88 0.20 -3.78
N VAL A 34 -5.39 0.23 -2.55
CA VAL A 34 -6.05 1.42 -2.01
C VAL A 34 -4.99 2.47 -1.70
N ALA A 35 -5.03 3.60 -2.42
CA ALA A 35 -4.17 4.73 -2.13
C ALA A 35 -4.74 5.57 -0.98
N VAL A 36 -3.96 5.64 0.11
CA VAL A 36 -4.33 6.38 1.32
C VAL A 36 -3.38 7.56 1.50
N GLU A 37 -3.94 8.74 1.76
CA GLU A 37 -3.18 9.94 2.12
C GLU A 37 -3.51 10.41 3.53
N PHE A 38 -2.56 11.09 4.15
CA PHE A 38 -2.67 11.51 5.54
C PHE A 38 -2.77 13.01 5.65
N TYR A 39 -3.65 13.47 6.54
CA TYR A 39 -3.92 14.88 6.79
C TYR A 39 -3.95 15.15 8.29
N LYS A 40 -3.75 16.41 8.65
CA LYS A 40 -3.92 16.90 10.01
C LYS A 40 -4.68 18.21 9.98
N ASP A 41 -5.71 18.32 10.82
CA ASP A 41 -6.40 19.58 11.10
C ASP A 41 -5.80 20.20 12.35
N THR A 42 -5.41 21.48 12.25
CA THR A 42 -4.93 22.25 13.40
C THR A 42 -5.52 23.65 13.38
N ILE A 43 -5.72 24.23 14.56
CA ILE A 43 -6.09 25.64 14.66
C ILE A 43 -4.84 26.50 14.51
N ASN A 44 -4.85 27.36 13.50
CA ASN A 44 -3.81 28.36 13.32
C ASN A 44 -3.88 29.40 14.44
N LYS A 45 -2.88 29.41 15.31
CA LYS A 45 -2.83 30.29 16.49
C LYS A 45 -2.85 31.79 16.17
N LYS A 46 -2.53 32.19 14.93
CA LYS A 46 -2.51 33.60 14.51
C LYS A 46 -3.85 34.06 13.94
N THR A 47 -4.57 33.17 13.24
CA THR A 47 -5.82 33.52 12.54
C THR A 47 -7.07 32.98 13.22
N GLY A 48 -6.92 32.02 14.16
CA GLY A 48 -8.03 31.33 14.82
C GLY A 48 -8.83 30.41 13.91
N LYS A 49 -8.34 30.12 12.69
CA LYS A 49 -9.01 29.28 11.70
C LYS A 49 -8.44 27.86 11.70
N HIS A 50 -9.27 26.91 11.27
CA HIS A 50 -8.83 25.55 10.96
C HIS A 50 -7.95 25.55 9.71
N ASP A 51 -6.75 25.00 9.83
CA ASP A 51 -5.82 24.76 8.74
C ASP A 51 -5.66 23.24 8.58
N VAL A 52 -6.16 22.72 7.46
CA VAL A 52 -6.00 21.33 7.05
C VAL A 52 -4.81 21.25 6.10
N PHE A 53 -3.82 20.43 6.45
CA PHE A 53 -2.64 20.22 5.60
C PHE A 53 -2.26 18.75 5.49
N LYS A 54 -1.55 18.41 4.42
CA LYS A 54 -1.03 17.06 4.19
C LYS A 54 -0.01 16.72 5.28
N TYR A 55 -0.26 15.64 5.99
CA TYR A 55 0.50 15.25 7.15
C TYR A 55 1.59 14.24 6.78
N THR A 56 2.83 14.58 7.14
CA THR A 56 3.94 13.66 7.07
C THR A 56 3.95 12.78 8.32
N LEU A 57 3.79 11.47 8.14
CA LEU A 57 3.81 10.52 9.24
C LEU A 57 5.22 10.37 9.84
N PRO A 58 5.31 10.05 11.15
CA PRO A 58 6.59 9.81 11.79
C PRO A 58 7.28 8.60 11.18
N ASP A 59 8.62 8.63 11.21
CA ASP A 59 9.46 7.53 10.72
C ASP A 59 9.38 6.27 11.59
N THR A 60 8.55 6.27 12.64
CA THR A 60 8.29 5.11 13.50
C THR A 60 7.02 4.35 13.13
N LEU A 61 6.28 4.80 12.11
CA LEU A 61 5.07 4.13 11.66
C LEU A 61 5.40 2.77 11.01
N THR A 62 4.63 1.76 11.38
CA THR A 62 4.53 0.49 10.66
C THR A 62 3.08 0.20 10.32
N VAL A 63 2.81 -0.35 9.13
CA VAL A 63 1.48 -0.84 8.74
C VAL A 63 1.55 -2.32 8.39
N GLN A 64 0.69 -3.13 9.00
CA GLN A 64 0.62 -4.58 8.79
C GLN A 64 -0.81 -5.03 8.51
N GLY A 65 -0.99 -5.97 7.58
CA GLY A 65 -2.29 -6.63 7.36
C GLY A 65 -2.57 -7.68 8.42
N VAL A 66 -3.76 -7.67 9.01
CA VAL A 66 -4.20 -8.69 9.97
C VAL A 66 -4.27 -10.05 9.27
N GLY A 67 -3.70 -11.08 9.89
CA GLY A 67 -3.63 -12.43 9.31
C GLY A 67 -2.56 -12.59 8.22
N THR A 68 -1.66 -11.60 8.09
CA THR A 68 -0.50 -11.67 7.18
C THR A 68 0.79 -11.47 7.97
N ASP A 69 1.84 -12.20 7.60
CA ASP A 69 3.17 -12.06 8.23
C ASP A 69 4.00 -10.92 7.60
N SER A 70 3.41 -10.16 6.67
CA SER A 70 4.11 -9.13 5.91
C SER A 70 3.79 -7.73 6.42
N ILE A 71 4.85 -6.96 6.71
CA ILE A 71 4.76 -5.52 6.90
C ILE A 71 4.59 -4.86 5.53
N VAL A 72 3.46 -4.19 5.32
CA VAL A 72 3.14 -3.50 4.06
C VAL A 72 3.86 -2.17 3.97
N VAL A 73 3.93 -1.43 5.08
CA VAL A 73 4.65 -0.16 5.14
C VAL A 73 5.65 -0.23 6.28
N LYS A 74 6.93 -0.08 5.91
CA LYS A 74 8.05 -0.03 6.86
C LYS A 74 8.28 1.41 7.35
N PRO A 75 8.97 1.57 8.49
CA PRO A 75 9.47 2.84 8.98
C PRO A 75 10.17 3.64 7.88
N GLU A 76 9.56 4.74 7.41
CA GLU A 76 10.06 5.56 6.32
C GLU A 76 9.92 7.06 6.64
N ARG A 77 10.90 7.85 6.21
CA ARG A 77 10.86 9.31 6.37
C ARG A 77 9.99 9.92 5.29
N ASN A 78 9.28 11.01 5.63
CA ASN A 78 8.47 11.77 4.69
C ASN A 78 7.28 11.00 4.08
N LEU A 79 6.76 10.01 4.80
CA LEU A 79 5.62 9.23 4.35
C LEU A 79 4.33 10.06 4.41
N GLN A 80 3.76 10.37 3.24
CA GLN A 80 2.52 11.14 3.11
C GLN A 80 1.41 10.39 2.36
N ARG A 81 1.76 9.26 1.73
CA ARG A 81 0.87 8.41 0.95
C ARG A 81 1.32 6.96 1.07
N VAL A 82 0.37 6.04 1.18
CA VAL A 82 0.63 4.59 1.17
C VAL A 82 -0.32 3.88 0.21
N LEU A 83 0.12 2.73 -0.28
CA LEU A 83 -0.68 1.80 -1.08
C LEU A 83 -0.96 0.56 -0.23
N LEU A 84 -2.23 0.30 0.06
CA LEU A 84 -2.66 -0.85 0.86
C LEU A 84 -3.41 -1.84 -0.03
N PRO A 85 -2.84 -3.02 -0.32
CA PRO A 85 -3.45 -3.98 -1.23
C PRO A 85 -4.67 -4.66 -0.58
N PRO A 86 -5.85 -4.66 -1.19
CA PRO A 86 -6.96 -5.45 -0.67
C PRO A 86 -6.67 -6.96 -0.76
N ASN A 87 -7.32 -7.74 0.09
CA ASN A 87 -7.22 -9.20 0.03
C ASN A 87 -8.09 -9.74 -1.13
N ILE A 88 -7.47 -10.48 -2.05
CA ILE A 88 -8.17 -11.07 -3.20
C ILE A 88 -8.96 -12.34 -2.86
N MET A 89 -8.79 -12.89 -1.65
CA MET A 89 -9.44 -14.14 -1.20
C MET A 89 -10.67 -13.88 -0.32
N THR A 90 -10.81 -12.70 0.26
CA THR A 90 -11.91 -12.31 1.16
C THR A 90 -12.50 -10.95 0.77
N ASP A 91 -13.77 -10.72 1.12
CA ASP A 91 -14.48 -9.44 0.84
C ASP A 91 -14.20 -8.35 1.89
N ASN A 92 -13.22 -8.60 2.77
CA ASN A 92 -12.71 -7.63 3.72
C ASN A 92 -11.24 -7.92 4.03
N CYS A 93 -10.55 -6.89 4.51
CA CYS A 93 -9.25 -7.01 5.16
C CYS A 93 -9.05 -5.87 6.15
N THR A 94 -8.13 -6.06 7.10
CA THR A 94 -7.85 -5.06 8.13
C THR A 94 -6.36 -4.77 8.18
N TYR A 95 -6.01 -3.50 8.32
CA TYR A 95 -4.66 -3.00 8.47
C TYR A 95 -4.47 -2.38 9.85
N VAL A 96 -3.36 -2.72 10.51
CA VAL A 96 -2.99 -2.15 11.80
C VAL A 96 -1.86 -1.16 11.60
N PHE A 97 -2.14 0.10 11.90
CA PHE A 97 -1.18 1.19 11.93
C PHE A 97 -0.62 1.27 13.34
N THR A 98 0.69 1.04 13.49
CA THR A 98 1.38 1.14 14.78
C THR A 98 2.37 2.28 14.74
N ILE A 99 2.28 3.21 15.70
CA ILE A 99 3.23 4.31 15.88
C ILE A 99 3.92 4.15 17.23
N TYR A 100 5.24 4.21 17.21
CA TYR A 100 6.05 4.27 18.44
C TYR A 100 6.49 5.71 18.71
N LYS A 101 6.23 6.21 19.92
CA LYS A 101 6.66 7.54 20.35
C LYS A 101 7.43 7.43 21.66
N LEU A 102 8.64 7.98 21.70
CA LEU A 102 9.37 8.11 22.95
C LEU A 102 8.79 9.28 23.75
N ASN A 103 8.37 9.03 24.98
CA ASN A 103 8.00 10.09 25.90
C ASN A 103 9.28 10.70 26.50
N PRO A 104 9.62 11.96 26.18
CA PRO A 104 10.89 12.55 26.62
C PRO A 104 10.96 12.80 28.12
N LYS A 105 9.81 12.79 28.83
CA LYS A 105 9.76 13.03 30.29
C LYS A 105 9.95 11.75 31.10
N SER A 106 9.40 10.63 30.64
CA SER A 106 9.47 9.35 31.34
C SER A 106 10.52 8.39 30.77
N GLY A 107 11.03 8.66 29.55
CA GLY A 107 11.91 7.73 28.83
C GLY A 107 11.19 6.47 28.33
N VAL A 108 9.88 6.35 28.53
CA VAL A 108 9.08 5.19 28.12
C VAL A 108 8.68 5.33 26.64
N ARG A 109 8.76 4.23 25.89
CA ARG A 109 8.19 4.16 24.54
C ARG A 109 6.70 3.87 24.65
N GLU A 110 5.89 4.86 24.27
CA GLU A 110 4.46 4.71 24.09
C GLU A 110 4.20 4.12 22.71
N MET A 111 3.29 3.16 22.66
CA MET A 111 2.89 2.48 21.44
C MET A 111 1.39 2.71 21.26
N THR A 112 1.00 3.24 20.12
CA THR A 112 -0.41 3.44 19.77
C THR A 112 -0.72 2.67 18.50
N LYS A 113 -1.90 2.05 18.48
CA LYS A 113 -2.41 1.31 17.35
C LYS A 113 -3.72 1.90 16.87
N ASP A 114 -3.90 1.97 15.56
CA ASP A 114 -5.19 2.16 14.93
C ASP A 114 -5.43 1.04 13.92
N GLU A 115 -6.65 0.49 13.91
CA GLU A 115 -7.07 -0.50 12.92
C GLU A 115 -7.89 0.19 11.84
N LEU A 116 -7.65 -0.15 10.59
CA LEU A 116 -8.36 0.32 9.41
C LEU A 116 -8.88 -0.90 8.65
N LYS A 117 -10.19 -1.08 8.65
CA LYS A 117 -10.89 -2.18 7.99
C LYS A 117 -11.45 -1.72 6.66
N PHE A 118 -11.21 -2.52 5.64
CA PHE A 118 -11.79 -2.40 4.31
C PHE A 118 -12.89 -3.45 4.15
N THR A 119 -14.03 -3.06 3.61
CA THR A 119 -15.07 -4.00 3.13
C THR A 119 -15.40 -3.63 1.70
N TYR A 120 -15.45 -4.60 0.79
CA TYR A 120 -15.59 -4.35 -0.64
C TYR A 120 -16.19 -5.54 -1.37
N GLU A 121 -16.75 -5.28 -2.55
CA GLU A 121 -17.15 -6.32 -3.50
C GLU A 121 -16.01 -6.57 -4.49
N ARG A 122 -15.67 -7.84 -4.74
CA ARG A 122 -14.63 -8.20 -5.71
C ARG A 122 -15.23 -8.49 -7.07
N LYS A 123 -14.76 -7.79 -8.11
CA LYS A 123 -15.09 -8.09 -9.51
C LYS A 123 -13.85 -8.63 -10.22
N SER A 124 -13.88 -9.91 -10.59
CA SER A 124 -12.79 -10.53 -11.35
C SER A 124 -12.88 -10.19 -12.83
N GLN A 125 -11.72 -9.99 -13.45
CA GLN A 125 -11.58 -9.81 -14.88
C GLN A 125 -10.46 -10.74 -15.37
N PHE A 126 -10.80 -11.62 -16.31
CA PHE A 126 -9.81 -12.44 -17.00
C PHE A 126 -8.93 -11.55 -17.88
N VAL A 127 -7.62 -11.67 -17.73
CA VAL A 127 -6.62 -10.91 -18.49
C VAL A 127 -6.14 -11.72 -19.67
N SER A 128 -5.51 -12.87 -19.42
CA SER A 128 -5.09 -13.85 -20.41
C SER A 128 -4.83 -15.20 -19.76
N HIS A 129 -4.55 -16.23 -20.56
CA HIS A 129 -4.20 -17.55 -20.04
C HIS A 129 -2.90 -17.51 -19.21
N GLU A 130 -1.95 -16.67 -19.59
CA GLU A 130 -0.65 -16.52 -18.95
C GLU A 130 -0.69 -15.59 -17.73
N CYS A 131 -1.55 -14.56 -17.76
CA CYS A 131 -1.62 -13.54 -16.70
C CYS A 131 -2.76 -13.77 -15.70
N GLY A 132 -3.67 -14.70 -15.99
CA GLY A 132 -4.76 -15.08 -15.09
C GLY A 132 -5.82 -13.99 -14.93
N PHE A 133 -6.21 -13.71 -13.68
CA PHE A 133 -7.28 -12.78 -13.34
C PHE A 133 -6.73 -11.58 -12.56
N LYS A 134 -7.28 -10.40 -12.85
CA LYS A 134 -7.20 -9.23 -11.97
C LYS A 134 -8.52 -9.01 -11.26
N PHE A 135 -8.49 -8.27 -10.16
CA PHE A 135 -9.67 -7.90 -9.39
C PHE A 135 -9.79 -6.39 -9.31
N ASP A 136 -10.99 -5.89 -9.56
CA ASP A 136 -11.41 -4.54 -9.18
C ASP A 136 -12.21 -4.63 -7.88
N PHE A 137 -12.09 -3.64 -7.00
CA PHE A 137 -12.77 -3.62 -5.70
C PHE A 137 -13.84 -2.52 -5.69
N LEU A 138 -15.10 -2.92 -5.69
CA LEU A 138 -16.25 -2.03 -5.84
C LEU A 138 -16.95 -1.80 -4.51
N ASN A 139 -17.69 -0.68 -4.43
CA ASN A 139 -18.48 -0.33 -3.24
C ASN A 139 -17.67 -0.36 -1.94
N THR A 140 -16.38 0.01 -2.02
CA THR A 140 -15.46 -0.09 -0.89
C THR A 140 -15.87 0.87 0.22
N THR A 141 -15.97 0.35 1.44
CA THR A 141 -16.19 1.10 2.67
C THR A 141 -14.99 0.96 3.60
N PHE A 142 -14.79 2.01 4.39
CA PHE A 142 -13.66 2.15 5.30
C PHE A 142 -14.16 2.42 6.71
N GLU A 143 -13.70 1.64 7.67
CA GLU A 143 -13.96 1.82 9.09
C GLU A 143 -12.63 1.83 9.82
N ALA A 144 -12.47 2.70 10.81
CA ALA A 144 -11.27 2.70 11.61
C ALA A 144 -11.52 2.95 13.09
N THR A 145 -10.60 2.49 13.92
CA THR A 145 -10.54 2.91 15.33
C THR A 145 -10.08 4.35 15.43
N GLU A 146 -10.46 5.04 16.50
CA GLU A 146 -10.19 6.48 16.68
C GLU A 146 -9.17 6.76 17.80
N ASN A 147 -8.06 6.01 17.85
CA ASN A 147 -7.01 6.26 18.85
C ASN A 147 -6.14 7.46 18.43
N ARG A 148 -5.49 7.39 17.26
CA ARG A 148 -4.77 8.53 16.64
C ARG A 148 -5.50 9.09 15.44
N PHE A 149 -6.32 8.27 14.79
CA PHE A 149 -7.19 8.75 13.72
C PHE A 149 -8.32 9.57 14.34
N ASP A 150 -8.68 10.63 13.63
CA ASP A 150 -9.76 11.54 13.98
C ASP A 150 -10.98 11.28 13.12
N SER A 151 -10.78 11.25 11.80
CA SER A 151 -11.85 11.00 10.84
C SER A 151 -11.30 10.43 9.54
N LEU A 152 -12.22 9.88 8.74
CA LEU A 152 -11.95 9.34 7.41
C LEU A 152 -12.76 10.12 6.38
N GLU A 153 -12.14 10.44 5.24
CA GLU A 153 -12.83 10.99 4.07
C GLU A 153 -12.64 10.02 2.90
N THR A 154 -13.72 9.39 2.48
CA THR A 154 -13.73 8.51 1.31
C THR A 154 -13.88 9.33 0.04
N LEU A 155 -12.87 9.29 -0.82
CA LEU A 155 -12.89 9.97 -2.12
C LEU A 155 -13.35 9.03 -3.24
N GLN A 156 -13.03 7.74 -3.12
CA GLN A 156 -13.38 6.72 -4.10
C GLN A 156 -13.86 5.45 -3.43
N LYS A 157 -14.99 4.93 -3.92
CA LYS A 157 -15.53 3.63 -3.49
C LYS A 157 -15.11 2.51 -4.44
N ASP A 158 -14.92 2.82 -5.71
CA ASP A 158 -14.54 1.85 -6.73
C ASP A 158 -13.04 1.94 -7.01
N ILE A 159 -12.29 0.99 -6.47
CA ILE A 159 -10.84 0.90 -6.59
C ILE A 159 -10.53 0.07 -7.84
N THR A 160 -10.37 0.78 -8.94
CA THR A 160 -10.05 0.22 -10.28
C THR A 160 -8.67 0.64 -10.77
N ASN A 161 -8.05 1.62 -10.09
CA ASN A 161 -6.68 2.07 -10.32
C ASN A 161 -6.10 2.61 -9.01
N GLU A 162 -4.77 2.63 -8.91
CA GLU A 162 -4.03 3.16 -7.75
C GLU A 162 -3.42 4.55 -8.00
N GLY A 163 -3.75 5.18 -9.14
CA GLY A 163 -3.24 6.51 -9.50
C GLY A 163 -3.87 7.62 -8.66
N GLN A 164 -5.12 7.44 -8.26
CA GLN A 164 -5.91 8.41 -7.50
C GLN A 164 -6.02 8.02 -6.02
N THR A 165 -6.07 9.01 -5.13
CA THR A 165 -6.29 8.78 -3.70
C THR A 165 -7.73 8.33 -3.47
N ALA A 166 -7.90 7.18 -2.81
CA ALA A 166 -9.20 6.63 -2.48
C ALA A 166 -9.69 7.05 -1.08
N LEU A 167 -8.74 7.18 -0.15
CA LEU A 167 -9.04 7.47 1.25
C LEU A 167 -8.09 8.54 1.79
N ARG A 168 -8.64 9.50 2.53
CA ARG A 168 -7.86 10.39 3.39
C ARG A 168 -8.12 10.06 4.85
N ILE A 169 -7.05 9.98 5.62
CA ILE A 169 -7.11 9.79 7.07
C ILE A 169 -6.64 11.06 7.74
N TYR A 170 -7.49 11.61 8.61
CA TYR A 170 -7.18 12.78 9.43
C TYR A 170 -6.64 12.32 10.78
N PHE A 171 -5.52 12.88 11.21
CA PHE A 171 -4.87 12.56 12.48
C PHE A 171 -5.15 13.64 13.53
N LYS A 172 -5.26 13.18 14.79
CA LYS A 172 -5.28 14.01 16.00
C LYS A 172 -3.90 14.65 16.30
#